data_AF-E3J1W3-F1
#
_entry.id   AF-E3J1W3-F1
#
_cell.length_a   1.000
_cell.length_b   1.000
_cell.length_c   1.000
_cell.angle_alpha   90.00
_cell.angle_beta   90.00
_cell.angle_gamma   90.00
#
_symmetry.space_group_name_H-M   'P 1'
#
loop_
_entity.id
_entity.type
_entity.pdbx_description
1 polymer ?
#
loop_
_entity_poly.entity_id
_entity_poly.type
_entity_poly.pdbx_seq_one_letter_code
_entity_poly.pdbx_strand_id
1 'polypeptide(L)'
;MVGHGGSIVRLTGELEETAVAGWYRSARFRPDPARRESGGLVQRLNWQTRTRYYETLVDQLRATGGTTDGLARDELAAAAGQRRPSTLYYLVSPRSPGSLAGALVAASPRRLYEKQRGERVLDLLVAETKVWSYWPHREGWLGALDDLTVADRWLAAASLIRVVADWAMCSRSLATAASFAPPVAAVEDLLRLADGGQPGGAAAGDRPGAGGPAVPAVPGADRAGGREAPPAARRPAPPVDPGLAAVTALLTTVVRTAVESSGIGPAFVLAAVHPSLTSLVSVAGPGTEKITAEVADVMTQLEHQLPRLAADDRVRIADELAPRLRAVLTLLAEGR
;
A
#
# COMPACT_ATOMS: atom_id res chain seq x y z
N MET A 1 -17.97 -24.69 22.07
CA MET A 1 -16.93 -23.65 22.06
C MET A 1 -16.11 -23.81 20.79
N VAL A 2 -16.38 -22.99 19.78
CA VAL A 2 -15.63 -22.97 18.52
C VAL A 2 -14.55 -21.90 18.67
N GLY A 3 -13.28 -22.30 18.58
CA GLY A 3 -12.13 -21.45 18.90
C GLY A 3 -12.01 -20.24 17.97
N HIS A 4 -12.09 -19.04 18.54
CA HIS A 4 -11.93 -17.75 17.84
C HIS A 4 -10.46 -17.37 17.57
N GLY A 5 -9.50 -18.18 18.02
CA GLY A 5 -8.06 -17.97 17.77
C GLY A 5 -7.63 -18.10 16.29
N GLY A 6 -8.50 -18.61 15.40
CA GLY A 6 -8.20 -18.72 13.98
C GLY A 6 -8.40 -17.43 13.15
N SER A 7 -8.98 -16.37 13.73
CA SER A 7 -9.37 -15.19 12.94
C SER A 7 -8.21 -14.22 12.65
N ILE A 8 -7.19 -14.16 13.50
CA ILE A 8 -6.12 -13.14 13.42
C ILE A 8 -4.99 -13.59 12.51
N VAL A 9 -4.50 -14.82 12.73
CA VAL A 9 -3.50 -15.46 11.85
C VAL A 9 -4.01 -15.48 10.40
N ARG A 10 -5.33 -15.55 10.21
CA ARG A 10 -5.94 -15.44 8.89
C ARG A 10 -5.88 -14.02 8.33
N LEU A 11 -6.06 -12.97 9.14
CA LEU A 11 -6.06 -11.59 8.66
C LEU A 11 -4.68 -11.12 8.22
N THR A 12 -3.64 -11.35 9.01
CA THR A 12 -2.27 -10.96 8.62
C THR A 12 -1.80 -11.77 7.42
N GLY A 13 -2.14 -13.06 7.35
CA GLY A 13 -1.96 -13.88 6.14
C GLY A 13 -2.63 -13.29 4.90
N GLU A 14 -3.91 -12.86 4.99
CA GLU A 14 -4.63 -12.21 3.88
C GLU A 14 -3.94 -10.91 3.41
N LEU A 15 -3.36 -10.14 4.33
CA LEU A 15 -2.62 -8.90 4.01
C LEU A 15 -1.25 -9.21 3.39
N GLU A 16 -0.60 -10.29 3.80
CA GLU A 16 0.66 -10.74 3.20
C GLU A 16 0.49 -11.26 1.76
N GLU A 17 -0.69 -11.73 1.40
CA GLU A 17 -1.02 -12.26 0.07
C GLU A 17 -1.31 -11.17 -0.98
N THR A 18 -1.24 -9.89 -0.61
CA THR A 18 -1.43 -8.76 -1.55
C THR A 18 -0.36 -8.73 -2.65
N ALA A 19 -0.70 -8.15 -3.81
CA ALA A 19 0.20 -8.13 -4.96
C ALA A 19 1.45 -7.31 -4.67
N VAL A 20 1.31 -6.18 -3.97
CA VAL A 20 2.42 -5.34 -3.53
C VAL A 20 3.31 -6.09 -2.53
N ALA A 21 2.74 -6.88 -1.61
CA ALA A 21 3.54 -7.68 -0.69
C ALA A 21 4.30 -8.81 -1.41
N GLY A 22 3.66 -9.49 -2.36
CA GLY A 22 4.31 -10.47 -3.23
C GLY A 22 5.45 -9.85 -4.05
N TRP A 23 5.23 -8.66 -4.64
CA TRP A 23 6.24 -7.90 -5.35
C TRP A 23 7.41 -7.53 -4.43
N TYR A 24 7.14 -6.93 -3.27
CA TYR A 24 8.18 -6.44 -2.39
C TYR A 24 9.03 -7.59 -1.83
N ARG A 25 8.41 -8.70 -1.42
CA ARG A 25 9.14 -9.91 -1.01
C ARG A 25 10.02 -10.43 -2.13
N SER A 26 9.49 -10.52 -3.36
CA SER A 26 10.26 -10.94 -4.52
C SER A 26 11.40 -9.97 -4.84
N ALA A 27 11.20 -8.66 -4.66
CA ALA A 27 12.19 -7.65 -4.96
C ALA A 27 13.30 -7.56 -3.90
N ARG A 28 12.95 -7.64 -2.61
CA ARG A 28 13.87 -7.53 -1.45
C ARG A 28 14.59 -8.84 -1.14
N PHE A 29 13.91 -9.99 -1.22
CA PHE A 29 14.51 -11.24 -0.77
C PHE A 29 15.59 -11.75 -1.74
N ARG A 30 16.69 -12.16 -1.10
CA ARG A 30 17.76 -12.97 -1.66
C ARG A 30 17.18 -14.10 -2.53
N PRO A 31 17.86 -14.46 -3.64
CA PRO A 31 17.51 -15.67 -4.36
C PRO A 31 17.32 -16.82 -3.40
N ASP A 32 16.17 -17.45 -3.50
CA ASP A 32 15.91 -18.77 -2.92
C ASP A 32 17.17 -19.63 -3.11
N PRO A 33 17.79 -20.15 -2.04
CA PRO A 33 18.96 -20.99 -2.15
C PRO A 33 18.71 -22.26 -2.98
N ALA A 34 17.45 -22.66 -3.16
CA ALA A 34 17.05 -23.74 -4.08
C ALA A 34 16.97 -23.31 -5.56
N ARG A 35 16.92 -22.00 -5.85
CA ARG A 35 16.93 -21.42 -7.23
C ARG A 35 18.25 -20.73 -7.58
N ARG A 36 19.36 -21.25 -7.05
CA ARG A 36 20.71 -20.66 -7.18
C ARG A 36 21.22 -20.49 -8.61
N GLU A 37 20.68 -21.21 -9.59
CA GLU A 37 21.46 -21.41 -10.82
C GLU A 37 21.35 -20.31 -11.88
N SER A 38 20.42 -19.35 -11.83
CA SER A 38 20.42 -18.29 -12.89
C SER A 38 19.79 -16.93 -12.55
N GLY A 39 18.79 -16.84 -11.66
CA GLY A 39 18.03 -15.59 -11.47
C GLY A 39 18.57 -14.63 -10.40
N GLY A 40 19.39 -15.14 -9.48
CA GLY A 40 19.61 -14.49 -8.20
C GLY A 40 20.59 -13.32 -8.13
N LEU A 41 21.55 -13.25 -9.05
CA LEU A 41 22.51 -12.13 -9.10
C LEU A 41 21.88 -10.90 -9.75
N VAL A 42 21.21 -11.09 -10.88
CA VAL A 42 20.53 -10.02 -11.63
C VAL A 42 19.44 -9.37 -10.78
N GLN A 43 18.65 -10.17 -10.07
CA GLN A 43 17.61 -9.66 -9.18
C GLN A 43 18.18 -8.80 -8.03
N ARG A 44 19.29 -9.22 -7.44
CA ARG A 44 20.00 -8.45 -6.40
C ARG A 44 20.56 -7.13 -6.92
N LEU A 45 21.21 -7.15 -8.09
CA LEU A 45 21.74 -5.94 -8.73
C LEU A 45 20.61 -4.97 -9.11
N ASN A 46 19.50 -5.49 -9.63
CA ASN A 46 18.32 -4.69 -9.95
C ASN A 46 17.73 -4.06 -8.70
N TRP A 47 17.61 -4.80 -7.59
CA TRP A 47 17.15 -4.25 -6.32
C TRP A 47 18.07 -3.15 -5.79
N GLN A 48 19.38 -3.37 -5.75
CA GLN A 48 20.35 -2.35 -5.34
C GLN A 48 20.27 -1.09 -6.21
N THR A 49 20.09 -1.26 -7.52
CA THR A 49 19.95 -0.14 -8.45
C THR A 49 18.65 0.61 -8.19
N ARG A 50 17.53 -0.09 -7.96
CA ARG A 50 16.24 0.51 -7.57
C ARG A 50 16.38 1.32 -6.28
N THR A 51 16.99 0.74 -5.24
CA THR A 51 17.19 1.43 -3.96
C THR A 51 17.99 2.71 -4.12
N ARG A 52 19.06 2.72 -4.93
CA ARG A 52 19.81 3.96 -5.23
C ARG A 52 18.94 5.01 -5.90
N TYR A 53 18.09 4.63 -6.85
CA TYR A 53 17.12 5.56 -7.46
C TYR A 53 16.10 6.08 -6.45
N TYR A 54 15.60 5.24 -5.55
CA TYR A 54 14.65 5.63 -4.49
C TYR A 54 15.27 6.64 -3.52
N GLU A 55 16.47 6.36 -3.02
CA GLU A 55 17.24 7.25 -2.14
C GLU A 55 17.50 8.59 -2.82
N THR A 56 18.01 8.56 -4.06
CA THR A 56 18.28 9.77 -4.83
C THR A 56 17.00 10.59 -5.08
N LEU A 57 15.88 9.94 -5.39
CA LEU A 57 14.60 10.61 -5.57
C LEU A 57 14.14 11.25 -4.26
N VAL A 58 14.25 10.57 -3.13
CA VAL A 58 13.89 11.12 -1.81
C VAL A 58 14.72 12.37 -1.50
N ASP A 59 16.02 12.34 -1.76
CA ASP A 59 16.90 13.49 -1.53
C ASP A 59 16.57 14.68 -2.45
N GLN A 60 16.29 14.42 -3.73
CA GLN A 60 15.87 15.46 -4.66
C GLN A 60 14.50 16.05 -4.29
N LEU A 61 13.52 15.22 -3.93
CA LEU A 61 12.22 15.70 -3.46
C LEU A 61 12.35 16.49 -2.15
N ARG A 62 13.28 16.14 -1.27
CA ARG A 62 13.57 16.93 -0.07
C ARG A 62 14.06 18.32 -0.43
N ALA A 63 14.97 18.42 -1.42
CA ALA A 63 15.50 19.70 -1.88
C ALA A 63 14.44 20.57 -2.59
N THR A 64 13.47 19.98 -3.27
CA THR A 64 12.44 20.71 -4.03
C THR A 64 11.12 20.91 -3.27
N GLY A 65 11.02 20.46 -2.01
CA GLY A 65 9.77 20.54 -1.24
C GLY A 65 8.67 19.58 -1.74
N GLY A 66 9.06 18.48 -2.37
CA GLY A 66 8.15 17.40 -2.79
C GLY A 66 7.59 17.54 -4.21
N THR A 67 8.04 18.54 -4.98
CA THR A 67 7.65 18.64 -6.40
C THR A 67 8.54 17.76 -7.29
N THR A 68 7.89 17.07 -8.23
CA THR A 68 8.54 16.37 -9.34
C THR A 68 8.69 17.24 -10.58
N ASP A 69 8.11 18.44 -10.58
CA ASP A 69 8.18 19.36 -11.71
C ASP A 69 9.61 19.85 -11.90
N GLY A 70 10.12 19.71 -13.12
CA GLY A 70 11.50 20.07 -13.46
C GLY A 70 12.54 19.00 -13.10
N LEU A 71 12.15 17.88 -12.51
CA LEU A 71 13.08 16.78 -12.22
C LEU A 71 13.56 16.13 -13.54
N ALA A 72 14.79 16.43 -13.95
CA ALA A 72 15.35 15.84 -15.15
C ALA A 72 15.74 14.38 -14.90
N ARG A 73 15.25 13.48 -15.77
CA ARG A 73 15.56 12.04 -15.71
C ARG A 73 17.06 11.76 -15.76
N ASP A 74 17.79 12.55 -16.54
CA ASP A 74 19.22 12.39 -16.77
C ASP A 74 20.02 12.79 -15.51
N GLU A 75 19.60 13.85 -14.83
CA GLU A 75 20.18 14.28 -13.55
C GLU A 75 19.91 13.26 -12.45
N LEU A 76 18.68 12.74 -12.36
CA LEU A 76 18.33 11.67 -11.43
C LEU A 76 19.17 10.40 -11.69
N ALA A 77 19.33 10.01 -12.96
CA ALA A 77 20.16 8.86 -13.32
C ALA A 77 21.64 9.09 -12.97
N ALA A 78 22.18 10.26 -13.28
CA ALA A 78 23.56 10.61 -12.94
C ALA A 78 23.79 10.60 -11.42
N ALA A 79 22.88 11.19 -10.65
CA ALA A 79 22.94 11.23 -9.19
C ALA A 79 22.80 9.82 -8.56
N ALA A 80 22.02 8.92 -9.16
CA ALA A 80 21.94 7.50 -8.78
C ALA A 80 23.15 6.66 -9.25
N GLY A 81 24.19 7.30 -9.83
CA GLY A 81 25.41 6.65 -10.32
C GLY A 81 25.22 5.84 -11.60
N GLN A 82 24.16 6.11 -12.36
CA GLN A 82 23.86 5.43 -13.62
C GLN A 82 24.33 6.25 -14.82
N ARG A 83 25.06 5.60 -15.74
CA ARG A 83 25.56 6.23 -16.97
C ARG A 83 24.46 6.49 -18.00
N ARG A 84 23.36 5.74 -17.94
CA ARG A 84 22.30 5.78 -18.95
C ARG A 84 20.94 6.03 -18.29
N PRO A 85 20.21 7.09 -18.69
CA PRO A 85 18.86 7.36 -18.20
C PRO A 85 17.85 6.24 -18.54
N SER A 86 18.12 5.47 -19.61
CA SER A 86 17.27 4.34 -20.01
C SER A 86 17.22 3.20 -18.99
N THR A 87 18.19 3.10 -18.07
CA THR A 87 18.15 2.15 -16.95
C THR A 87 16.90 2.35 -16.10
N LEU A 88 16.47 3.61 -15.89
CA LEU A 88 15.27 3.92 -15.14
C LEU A 88 14.03 3.29 -15.77
N TYR A 89 13.86 3.42 -17.10
CA TYR A 89 12.76 2.78 -17.83
C TYR A 89 12.79 1.27 -17.70
N TYR A 90 13.98 0.69 -17.79
CA TYR A 90 14.16 -0.74 -17.60
C TYR A 90 13.77 -1.20 -16.20
N LEU A 91 13.79 -0.36 -15.16
CA LEU A 91 13.49 -0.79 -13.79
C LEU A 91 12.01 -0.68 -13.41
N VAL A 92 11.31 0.39 -13.83
CA VAL A 92 9.97 0.73 -13.33
C VAL A 92 8.86 0.59 -14.37
N SER A 93 9.20 0.34 -15.64
CA SER A 93 8.20 0.15 -16.70
C SER A 93 7.32 -1.07 -16.41
N PRO A 94 5.99 -1.04 -16.71
CA PRO A 94 5.12 -2.21 -16.55
C PRO A 94 5.58 -3.46 -17.29
N ARG A 95 6.37 -3.29 -18.36
CA ARG A 95 6.94 -4.41 -19.13
C ARG A 95 8.24 -4.95 -18.54
N SER A 96 8.80 -4.26 -17.55
CA SER A 96 10.03 -4.67 -16.90
C SER A 96 9.77 -5.84 -15.94
N PRO A 97 10.60 -6.91 -16.02
CA PRO A 97 10.60 -7.97 -15.04
C PRO A 97 10.77 -7.46 -13.61
N GLY A 98 9.82 -7.78 -12.75
CA GLY A 98 9.85 -7.42 -11.33
C GLY A 98 9.64 -5.94 -11.04
N SER A 99 9.09 -5.17 -11.98
CA SER A 99 8.51 -3.86 -11.67
C SER A 99 7.23 -4.02 -10.84
N LEU A 100 6.94 -3.05 -9.97
CA LEU A 100 5.68 -3.03 -9.23
C LEU A 100 4.51 -2.84 -10.18
N ALA A 101 4.70 -1.98 -11.17
CA ALA A 101 3.75 -1.72 -12.25
C ALA A 101 3.32 -3.01 -12.94
N GLY A 102 4.28 -3.85 -13.34
CA GLY A 102 4.00 -5.13 -13.97
C GLY A 102 3.31 -6.12 -13.02
N ALA A 103 3.71 -6.15 -11.75
CA ALA A 103 3.08 -7.00 -10.73
C ALA A 103 1.59 -6.63 -10.51
N LEU A 104 1.28 -5.33 -10.43
CA LEU A 104 -0.09 -4.85 -10.29
C LEU A 104 -0.95 -5.14 -11.52
N VAL A 105 -0.40 -4.96 -12.73
CA VAL A 105 -1.09 -5.31 -13.98
C VAL A 105 -1.38 -6.81 -14.06
N ALA A 106 -0.48 -7.65 -13.57
CA ALA A 106 -0.67 -9.10 -13.56
C ALA A 106 -1.67 -9.57 -12.49
N ALA A 107 -1.67 -8.95 -11.31
CA ALA A 107 -2.49 -9.36 -10.18
C ALA A 107 -3.95 -8.94 -10.29
N SER A 108 -4.27 -7.85 -11.01
CA SER A 108 -5.64 -7.39 -11.12
C SER A 108 -5.95 -6.69 -12.45
N PRO A 109 -6.98 -7.14 -13.20
CA PRO A 109 -7.55 -6.35 -14.29
C PRO A 109 -8.30 -5.10 -13.78
N ARG A 110 -8.52 -4.96 -12.46
CA ARG A 110 -9.04 -3.74 -11.82
C ARG A 110 -7.86 -2.81 -11.54
N ARG A 111 -7.66 -1.90 -12.48
CA ARG A 111 -6.43 -1.10 -12.67
C ARG A 111 -6.22 -0.06 -11.56
N LEU A 112 -5.75 -0.52 -10.39
CA LEU A 112 -5.08 0.28 -9.34
C LEU A 112 -4.06 1.26 -9.93
N TYR A 113 -3.42 0.85 -11.02
CA TYR A 113 -2.29 1.52 -11.62
C TYR A 113 -2.64 2.53 -12.73
N GLU A 114 -3.71 2.30 -13.49
CA GLU A 114 -3.83 2.98 -14.80
C GLU A 114 -4.55 4.33 -14.80
N LYS A 115 -5.24 4.70 -13.71
CA LYS A 115 -5.96 5.98 -13.68
C LYS A 115 -5.31 7.03 -12.78
N GLN A 116 -4.47 6.65 -11.84
CA GLN A 116 -3.97 7.59 -10.84
C GLN A 116 -2.63 8.24 -11.17
N ARG A 117 -1.85 7.70 -12.11
CA ARG A 117 -0.52 8.22 -12.41
C ARG A 117 -0.25 8.16 -13.90
N GLY A 118 0.32 9.24 -14.44
CA GLY A 118 0.64 9.30 -15.86
C GLY A 118 1.57 8.15 -16.23
N GLU A 119 1.61 7.80 -17.50
CA GLU A 119 2.60 6.86 -18.06
C GLU A 119 4.05 7.38 -17.96
N ARG A 120 4.29 8.48 -17.21
CA ARG A 120 5.60 9.06 -17.00
C ARG A 120 6.37 8.17 -16.04
N VAL A 121 7.58 7.79 -16.47
CA VAL A 121 8.50 6.95 -15.70
C VAL A 121 8.75 7.45 -14.27
N LEU A 122 8.73 8.78 -14.07
CA LEU A 122 8.90 9.38 -12.75
C LEU A 122 7.71 9.10 -11.83
N ASP A 123 6.48 9.10 -12.34
CA ASP A 123 5.31 8.81 -11.52
C ASP A 123 5.31 7.35 -11.03
N LEU A 124 5.80 6.44 -11.90
CA LEU A 124 6.03 5.03 -11.56
C LEU A 124 7.11 4.89 -10.49
N LEU A 125 8.23 5.61 -10.65
CA LEU A 125 9.31 5.62 -9.66
C LEU A 125 8.84 6.17 -8.31
N VAL A 126 8.06 7.26 -8.29
CA VAL A 126 7.46 7.81 -7.06
C VAL A 126 6.52 6.77 -6.43
N ALA A 127 5.77 5.98 -7.21
CA ALA A 127 4.90 4.94 -6.67
C ALA A 127 5.70 3.83 -5.99
N GLU A 128 6.73 3.31 -6.66
CA GLU A 128 7.62 2.29 -6.09
C GLU A 128 8.37 2.81 -4.85
N THR A 129 8.84 4.06 -4.89
CA THR A 129 9.56 4.70 -3.77
C THR A 129 8.65 4.90 -2.55
N LYS A 130 7.37 5.25 -2.75
CA LYS A 130 6.37 5.32 -1.68
C LYS A 130 6.15 3.96 -1.02
N VAL A 131 6.05 2.88 -1.80
CA VAL A 131 5.96 1.53 -1.24
C VAL A 131 7.23 1.17 -0.46
N TRP A 132 8.41 1.45 -1.04
CA TRP A 132 9.69 1.13 -0.41
C TRP A 132 9.87 1.84 0.94
N SER A 133 9.59 3.15 1.00
CA SER A 133 9.70 3.94 2.24
C SER A 133 8.61 3.61 3.26
N TYR A 134 7.41 3.24 2.82
CA TYR A 134 6.31 2.82 3.69
C TYR A 134 6.52 1.44 4.30
N TRP A 135 7.30 0.58 3.64
CA TRP A 135 7.40 -0.83 4.00
C TRP A 135 7.79 -1.10 5.47
N PRO A 136 8.79 -0.42 6.07
CA PRO A 136 9.12 -0.62 7.49
C PRO A 136 7.95 -0.32 8.44
N HIS A 137 7.14 0.70 8.12
CA HIS A 137 5.94 1.04 8.90
C HIS A 137 4.89 -0.07 8.79
N ARG A 138 4.72 -0.64 7.58
CA ARG A 138 3.85 -1.79 7.35
C ARG A 138 4.31 -3.04 8.09
N GLU A 139 5.60 -3.35 8.09
CA GLU A 139 6.17 -4.49 8.83
C GLU A 139 5.92 -4.35 10.34
N GLY A 140 6.17 -3.17 10.89
CA GLY A 140 5.88 -2.88 12.31
C GLY A 140 4.39 -3.00 12.64
N TRP A 141 3.52 -2.51 11.75
CA TRP A 141 2.06 -2.63 11.90
C TRP A 141 1.58 -4.09 11.88
N LEU A 142 2.03 -4.89 10.91
CA LEU A 142 1.66 -6.30 10.83
C LEU A 142 2.16 -7.09 12.04
N GLY A 143 3.39 -6.87 12.49
CA GLY A 143 3.90 -7.49 13.71
C GLY A 143 3.07 -7.13 14.94
N ALA A 144 2.68 -5.85 15.06
CA ALA A 144 1.80 -5.41 16.13
C ALA A 144 0.39 -6.05 16.05
N LEU A 145 -0.13 -6.33 14.85
CA LEU A 145 -1.40 -7.06 14.68
C LEU A 145 -1.28 -8.53 15.07
N ASP A 146 -0.16 -9.19 14.75
CA ASP A 146 0.10 -10.59 15.13
C ASP A 146 0.19 -10.77 16.65
N ASP A 147 0.68 -9.75 17.37
CA ASP A 147 0.76 -9.75 18.83
C ASP A 147 -0.61 -9.55 19.52
N LEU A 148 -1.66 -9.16 18.78
CA LEU A 148 -3.00 -8.98 19.34
C LEU A 148 -3.73 -10.33 19.47
N THR A 149 -4.35 -10.55 20.64
CA THR A 149 -5.14 -11.76 20.91
C THR A 149 -6.50 -11.78 20.21
N VAL A 150 -7.05 -10.61 19.88
CA VAL A 150 -8.25 -10.39 19.07
C VAL A 150 -8.07 -9.12 18.24
N ALA A 151 -7.92 -9.27 16.93
CA ALA A 151 -7.92 -8.17 15.97
C ALA A 151 -9.11 -8.33 15.02
N ASP A 152 -10.03 -7.38 15.03
CA ASP A 152 -11.05 -7.27 13.99
C ASP A 152 -10.60 -6.32 12.88
N ARG A 153 -11.31 -6.39 11.75
CA ARG A 153 -11.00 -5.60 10.54
C ARG A 153 -11.09 -4.10 10.80
N TRP A 154 -11.97 -3.68 11.70
CA TRP A 154 -12.11 -2.28 12.09
C TRP A 154 -10.86 -1.77 12.79
N LEU A 155 -10.40 -2.49 13.83
CA LEU A 155 -9.18 -2.16 14.55
C LEU A 155 -7.96 -2.15 13.63
N ALA A 156 -7.85 -3.16 12.74
CA ALA A 156 -6.78 -3.22 11.75
C ALA A 156 -6.83 -2.02 10.78
N ALA A 157 -8.03 -1.60 10.33
CA ALA A 157 -8.18 -0.45 9.45
C ALA A 157 -7.86 0.88 10.16
N ALA A 158 -8.34 1.06 11.39
CA ALA A 158 -8.08 2.25 12.19
C ALA A 158 -6.57 2.40 12.52
N SER A 159 -5.91 1.29 12.86
CA SER A 159 -4.45 1.27 13.07
C SER A 159 -3.68 1.52 11.78
N LEU A 160 -4.11 0.98 10.64
CA LEU A 160 -3.53 1.28 9.32
C LEU A 160 -3.57 2.79 9.01
N ILE A 161 -4.67 3.49 9.30
CA ILE A 161 -4.76 4.95 9.11
C ILE A 161 -3.66 5.67 9.89
N ARG A 162 -3.43 5.29 11.14
CA ARG A 162 -2.38 5.89 11.99
C ARG A 162 -0.98 5.62 11.44
N VAL A 163 -0.73 4.40 10.95
CA VAL A 163 0.55 3.99 10.36
C VAL A 163 0.84 4.77 9.06
N VAL A 164 -0.18 4.98 8.22
CA VAL A 164 -0.06 5.81 7.01
C VAL A 164 0.18 7.28 7.36
N ALA A 165 -0.50 7.82 8.37
CA ALA A 165 -0.29 9.17 8.85
C ALA A 165 1.14 9.36 9.39
N ASP A 166 1.63 8.42 10.20
CA ASP A 166 2.99 8.42 10.74
C ASP A 166 4.05 8.38 9.62
N TRP A 167 3.90 7.49 8.64
CA TRP A 167 4.77 7.46 7.45
C TRP A 167 4.75 8.80 6.71
N ALA A 168 3.57 9.39 6.49
CA ALA A 168 3.45 10.66 5.77
C ALA A 168 4.16 11.81 6.50
N MET A 169 4.12 11.82 7.84
CA MET A 169 4.85 12.78 8.66
C MET A 169 6.37 12.56 8.63
N CYS A 170 6.83 11.30 8.61
CA CYS A 170 8.25 10.97 8.52
C CYS A 170 8.82 11.20 7.11
N SER A 171 7.97 11.13 6.08
CA SER A 171 8.36 11.19 4.66
C SER A 171 7.70 12.35 3.90
N ARG A 172 7.54 13.53 4.53
CA ARG A 172 6.73 14.66 4.02
C ARG A 172 6.92 15.00 2.54
N SER A 173 8.16 15.17 2.08
CA SER A 173 8.44 15.53 0.68
C SER A 173 7.98 14.44 -0.29
N LEU A 174 8.20 13.17 0.06
CA LEU A 174 7.73 12.05 -0.73
C LEU A 174 6.21 11.92 -0.64
N ALA A 175 5.62 12.10 0.54
CA ALA A 175 4.18 12.06 0.77
C ALA A 175 3.45 13.07 -0.12
N THR A 176 3.96 14.31 -0.20
CA THR A 176 3.42 15.40 -1.04
C THR A 176 3.49 15.10 -2.54
N ALA A 177 4.55 14.40 -2.99
CA ALA A 177 4.73 14.07 -4.40
C ALA A 177 3.54 13.31 -4.99
N ALA A 178 3.20 13.59 -6.25
CA ALA A 178 1.99 13.07 -6.90
C ALA A 178 0.70 13.39 -6.13
N SER A 179 0.55 14.65 -5.71
CA SER A 179 -0.68 15.21 -5.11
C SER A 179 -1.19 14.43 -3.89
N PHE A 180 -0.29 14.09 -2.98
CA PHE A 180 -0.61 13.33 -1.75
C PHE A 180 -1.12 11.90 -1.97
N ALA A 181 -0.96 11.32 -3.17
CA ALA A 181 -1.41 9.96 -3.42
C ALA A 181 -0.71 8.95 -2.48
N PRO A 182 -1.44 8.04 -1.82
CA PRO A 182 -0.90 7.16 -0.78
C PRO A 182 0.06 6.08 -1.34
N PRO A 183 0.79 5.36 -0.47
CA PRO A 183 1.46 4.12 -0.86
C PRO A 183 0.43 3.11 -1.34
N VAL A 184 0.63 2.51 -2.51
CA VAL A 184 -0.32 1.53 -3.08
C VAL A 184 -0.46 0.28 -2.19
N ALA A 185 0.57 -0.06 -1.40
CA ALA A 185 0.49 -1.11 -0.39
C ALA A 185 -0.66 -0.85 0.61
N ALA A 186 -0.74 0.37 1.15
CA ALA A 186 -1.79 0.75 2.10
C ALA A 186 -3.19 0.75 1.46
N VAL A 187 -3.28 1.06 0.16
CA VAL A 187 -4.53 0.97 -0.60
C VAL A 187 -4.99 -0.48 -0.72
N GLU A 188 -4.10 -1.41 -1.08
CA GLU A 188 -4.43 -2.84 -1.12
C GLU A 188 -4.81 -3.39 0.26
N ASP A 189 -4.04 -3.04 1.30
CA ASP A 189 -4.32 -3.46 2.68
C ASP A 189 -5.71 -2.99 3.12
N LEU A 190 -6.08 -1.72 2.89
CA LEU A 190 -7.39 -1.19 3.28
C LEU A 190 -8.54 -1.75 2.44
N LEU A 191 -8.34 -1.96 1.14
CA LEU A 191 -9.30 -2.69 0.30
C LEU A 191 -9.54 -4.09 0.87
N ARG A 192 -8.47 -4.78 1.27
CA ARG A 192 -8.59 -6.13 1.80
C ARG A 192 -9.32 -6.20 3.12
N LEU A 193 -9.16 -5.17 3.96
CA LEU A 193 -9.92 -4.98 5.19
C LEU A 193 -11.39 -4.67 4.92
N ALA A 194 -11.69 -3.78 3.97
CA ALA A 194 -13.04 -3.35 3.60
C ALA A 194 -13.89 -4.46 2.96
N ASP A 195 -13.29 -5.35 2.15
CA ASP A 195 -14.01 -6.43 1.46
C ASP A 195 -14.60 -7.51 2.40
N GLY A 196 -14.41 -7.39 3.71
CA GLY A 196 -15.04 -8.23 4.73
C GLY A 196 -14.68 -9.72 4.67
N GLY A 197 -13.76 -10.10 3.78
CA GLY A 197 -13.34 -11.49 3.61
C GLY A 197 -14.50 -12.39 3.23
N GLN A 198 -15.46 -11.95 2.39
CA GLN A 198 -16.23 -12.93 1.63
C GLN A 198 -15.19 -13.75 0.85
N PRO A 199 -14.88 -14.99 1.26
CA PRO A 199 -13.89 -15.79 0.59
C PRO A 199 -14.43 -15.93 -0.81
N GLY A 200 -13.68 -15.38 -1.78
CA GLY A 200 -14.17 -15.09 -3.12
C GLY A 200 -15.20 -16.13 -3.52
N GLY A 201 -16.46 -15.71 -3.49
CA GLY A 201 -17.54 -16.49 -4.06
C GLY A 201 -17.16 -16.63 -5.50
N ALA A 202 -16.46 -17.72 -5.80
CA ALA A 202 -16.25 -18.19 -7.14
C ALA A 202 -17.62 -18.06 -7.76
N ALA A 203 -17.71 -17.24 -8.81
CA ALA A 203 -18.88 -17.19 -9.66
C ALA A 203 -19.16 -18.62 -10.11
N ALA A 204 -19.98 -19.32 -9.33
CA ALA A 204 -20.43 -20.67 -9.56
C ALA A 204 -21.65 -20.51 -10.47
N GLY A 205 -21.52 -21.05 -11.68
CA GLY A 205 -22.50 -20.95 -12.76
C GLY A 205 -22.35 -19.63 -13.52
N ASP A 206 -22.05 -19.57 -14.81
CA ASP A 206 -22.37 -20.54 -15.85
C ASP A 206 -21.42 -20.28 -17.04
N ARG A 207 -20.60 -21.26 -17.42
CA ARG A 207 -19.97 -21.27 -18.75
C ARG A 207 -20.58 -22.45 -19.51
N PRO A 208 -21.46 -22.19 -20.49
CA PRO A 208 -21.86 -23.22 -21.43
C PRO A 208 -20.64 -23.60 -22.26
N GLY A 209 -20.42 -24.91 -22.37
CA GLY A 209 -19.35 -25.49 -23.18
C GLY A 209 -19.43 -25.02 -24.63
N ALA A 210 -18.27 -24.72 -25.20
CA ALA A 210 -18.10 -24.62 -26.64
C ALA A 210 -16.80 -25.34 -27.00
N GLY A 211 -16.95 -26.62 -27.36
CA GLY A 211 -15.97 -27.30 -28.18
C GLY A 211 -15.93 -26.65 -29.56
N GLY A 212 -14.74 -26.35 -30.04
CA GLY A 212 -14.49 -25.86 -31.40
C GLY A 212 -13.03 -26.12 -31.79
N PRO A 213 -12.75 -26.62 -33.00
CA PRO A 213 -11.58 -27.44 -33.30
C PRO A 213 -10.31 -26.63 -33.62
N ALA A 214 -9.19 -27.36 -33.58
CA ALA A 214 -7.85 -26.93 -33.97
C ALA A 214 -7.82 -26.28 -35.36
N VAL A 215 -7.21 -25.11 -35.44
CA VAL A 215 -6.83 -24.46 -36.70
C VAL A 215 -5.37 -24.81 -37.00
N PRO A 216 -5.03 -25.25 -38.21
CA PRO A 216 -3.66 -25.62 -38.57
C PRO A 216 -2.79 -24.38 -38.83
N ALA A 217 -1.49 -24.57 -38.64
CA ALA A 217 -0.45 -23.59 -38.92
C ALA A 217 -0.40 -23.22 -40.41
N VAL A 218 -0.37 -21.92 -40.69
CA VAL A 218 -0.06 -21.37 -42.02
C VAL A 218 1.35 -20.78 -41.99
N PRO A 219 2.29 -21.27 -42.81
CA PRO A 219 3.58 -20.63 -43.02
C PRO A 219 3.57 -19.70 -44.23
N GLY A 220 4.23 -18.54 -44.08
CA GLY A 220 4.79 -17.75 -45.19
C GLY A 220 3.86 -16.71 -45.84
N ALA A 221 4.18 -15.42 -45.62
CA ALA A 221 3.96 -14.39 -46.63
C ALA A 221 4.77 -13.12 -46.29
N ASP A 222 5.75 -12.84 -47.15
CA ASP A 222 6.34 -11.51 -47.38
C ASP A 222 5.29 -10.41 -47.43
N ARG A 223 5.49 -9.30 -46.71
CA ARG A 223 4.93 -7.99 -47.07
C ARG A 223 5.86 -6.84 -46.67
N ALA A 224 6.67 -6.41 -47.64
CA ALA A 224 7.04 -5.02 -47.79
C ALA A 224 5.77 -4.23 -48.21
N GLY A 225 5.43 -3.17 -47.47
CA GLY A 225 4.27 -2.33 -47.77
C GLY A 225 3.81 -1.54 -46.56
N GLY A 226 4.54 -0.48 -46.23
CA GLY A 226 4.17 0.48 -45.19
C GLY A 226 2.93 1.27 -45.57
N ARG A 227 1.75 0.77 -45.18
CA ARG A 227 0.55 1.58 -44.99
C ARG A 227 0.47 1.92 -43.50
N GLU A 228 0.64 3.19 -43.19
CA GLU A 228 0.40 3.77 -41.88
C GLU A 228 -1.02 3.41 -41.44
N ALA A 229 -1.13 2.49 -40.47
CA ALA A 229 -2.42 2.08 -39.94
C ALA A 229 -3.10 3.31 -39.29
N PRO A 230 -4.39 3.57 -39.57
CA PRO A 230 -5.10 4.67 -38.94
C PRO A 230 -5.01 4.56 -37.41
N PRO A 231 -4.88 5.68 -36.69
CA PRO A 231 -4.73 5.68 -35.24
C PRO A 231 -5.91 4.93 -34.63
N ALA A 232 -5.62 3.76 -34.05
CA ALA A 232 -6.62 2.90 -33.45
C ALA A 232 -7.45 3.75 -32.48
N ALA A 233 -8.76 3.83 -32.73
CA ALA A 233 -9.70 4.58 -31.91
C ALA A 233 -9.45 4.26 -30.44
N ARG A 234 -9.10 5.29 -29.66
CA ARG A 234 -8.78 5.17 -28.23
C ARG A 234 -9.98 4.50 -27.55
N ARG A 235 -9.82 3.23 -27.17
CA ARG A 235 -10.89 2.51 -26.46
C ARG A 235 -11.26 3.32 -25.21
N PRO A 236 -12.57 3.53 -24.94
CA PRO A 236 -12.99 4.24 -23.74
C PRO A 236 -12.42 3.54 -22.51
N ALA A 237 -11.90 4.32 -21.57
CA ALA A 237 -11.33 3.78 -20.34
C ALA A 237 -12.42 3.00 -19.59
N PRO A 238 -12.11 1.82 -19.03
CA PRO A 238 -13.06 1.05 -18.25
C PRO A 238 -13.56 1.88 -17.04
N PRO A 239 -14.81 1.64 -16.57
CA PRO A 239 -15.31 2.28 -15.36
C PRO A 239 -14.43 1.94 -14.16
N VAL A 240 -14.23 2.93 -13.28
CA VAL A 240 -13.39 2.76 -12.08
C VAL A 240 -14.19 2.00 -11.03
N ASP A 241 -13.54 1.05 -10.36
CA ASP A 241 -14.11 0.39 -9.19
C ASP A 241 -14.39 1.45 -8.10
N PRO A 242 -15.66 1.65 -7.68
CA PRO A 242 -16.01 2.67 -6.71
C PRO A 242 -15.34 2.45 -5.35
N GLY A 243 -15.09 1.20 -4.94
CA GLY A 243 -14.41 0.89 -3.68
C GLY A 243 -12.96 1.35 -3.70
N LEU A 244 -12.25 1.09 -4.80
CA LEU A 244 -10.89 1.58 -5.01
C LEU A 244 -10.80 3.11 -4.98
N ALA A 245 -11.72 3.78 -5.67
CA ALA A 245 -11.76 5.24 -5.69
C ALA A 245 -11.99 5.81 -4.28
N ALA A 246 -12.90 5.24 -3.51
CA ALA A 246 -13.22 5.67 -2.15
C ALA A 246 -12.04 5.42 -1.19
N VAL A 247 -11.42 4.23 -1.22
CA VAL A 247 -10.23 3.91 -0.41
C VAL A 247 -9.07 4.85 -0.73
N THR A 248 -8.82 5.11 -2.02
CA THR A 248 -7.73 6.03 -2.37
C THR A 248 -8.02 7.45 -1.96
N ALA A 249 -9.26 7.93 -2.12
CA ALA A 249 -9.67 9.27 -1.69
C ALA A 249 -9.51 9.44 -0.16
N LEU A 250 -9.92 8.41 0.60
CA LEU A 250 -9.72 8.36 2.05
C LEU A 250 -8.24 8.49 2.41
N LEU A 251 -7.39 7.59 1.89
CA LEU A 251 -5.97 7.58 2.21
C LEU A 251 -5.21 8.82 1.69
N THR A 252 -5.66 9.41 0.58
CA THR A 252 -5.14 10.72 0.12
C THR A 252 -5.46 11.81 1.12
N THR A 253 -6.67 11.79 1.70
CA THR A 253 -7.08 12.73 2.76
C THR A 253 -6.24 12.52 4.03
N VAL A 254 -5.98 11.28 4.42
CA VAL A 254 -5.07 10.94 5.54
C VAL A 254 -3.68 11.53 5.32
N VAL A 255 -3.07 11.24 4.17
CA VAL A 255 -1.72 11.72 3.83
C VAL A 255 -1.67 13.24 3.80
N ARG A 256 -2.64 13.90 3.16
CA ARG A 256 -2.74 15.36 3.12
C ARG A 256 -2.87 15.96 4.52
N THR A 257 -3.83 15.47 5.30
CA THR A 257 -4.10 15.96 6.66
C THR A 257 -2.87 15.81 7.55
N ALA A 258 -2.17 14.67 7.48
CA ALA A 258 -0.95 14.41 8.24
C ALA A 258 0.21 15.36 7.86
N VAL A 259 0.36 15.71 6.59
CA VAL A 259 1.41 16.63 6.12
C VAL A 259 1.07 18.09 6.48
N GLU A 260 -0.17 18.50 6.27
CA GLU A 260 -0.62 19.90 6.47
C GLU A 260 -0.79 20.25 7.95
N SER A 261 -1.21 19.30 8.79
CA SER A 261 -1.50 19.52 10.22
C SER A 261 -0.24 19.41 11.09
N SER A 262 0.80 20.19 10.76
CA SER A 262 2.08 20.17 11.49
C SER A 262 1.88 20.36 13.00
N GLY A 263 2.31 19.36 13.78
CA GLY A 263 2.21 19.37 15.25
C GLY A 263 0.95 18.68 15.81
N ILE A 264 0.08 18.15 14.97
CA ILE A 264 -1.11 17.40 15.38
C ILE A 264 -0.88 15.90 15.12
N GLY A 265 -1.03 15.07 16.16
CA GLY A 265 -0.66 13.65 16.13
C GLY A 265 -1.56 12.76 15.26
N PRO A 266 -1.17 11.50 15.01
CA PRO A 266 -1.93 10.55 14.19
C PRO A 266 -3.39 10.34 14.63
N ALA A 267 -3.70 10.48 15.92
CA ALA A 267 -5.07 10.30 16.41
C ALA A 267 -6.04 11.37 15.86
N PHE A 268 -5.58 12.60 15.65
CA PHE A 268 -6.40 13.64 15.01
C PHE A 268 -6.73 13.28 13.56
N VAL A 269 -5.75 12.75 12.82
CA VAL A 269 -5.97 12.32 11.44
C VAL A 269 -7.01 11.21 11.40
N LEU A 270 -6.93 10.24 12.31
CA LEU A 270 -7.94 9.19 12.44
C LEU A 270 -9.33 9.77 12.75
N ALA A 271 -9.44 10.70 13.70
CA ALA A 271 -10.71 11.37 14.03
C ALA A 271 -11.29 12.09 12.82
N ALA A 272 -10.47 12.81 12.05
CA ALA A 272 -10.89 13.54 10.85
C ALA A 272 -11.44 12.63 9.74
N VAL A 273 -10.94 11.39 9.65
CA VAL A 273 -11.36 10.43 8.61
C VAL A 273 -12.29 9.33 9.11
N HIS A 274 -12.61 9.33 10.41
CA HIS A 274 -13.39 8.28 11.07
C HIS A 274 -14.73 8.02 10.37
N PRO A 275 -15.57 9.02 10.03
CA PRO A 275 -16.86 8.77 9.38
C PRO A 275 -16.71 8.05 8.03
N SER A 276 -15.71 8.46 7.24
CA SER A 276 -15.43 7.83 5.94
C SER A 276 -14.87 6.41 6.11
N LEU A 277 -14.05 6.19 7.13
CA LEU A 277 -13.54 4.86 7.46
C LEU A 277 -14.67 3.93 7.89
N THR A 278 -15.58 4.39 8.76
CA THR A 278 -16.77 3.63 9.23
C THR A 278 -17.68 3.24 8.07
N SER A 279 -17.87 4.15 7.11
CA SER A 279 -18.65 3.85 5.91
C SER A 279 -17.99 2.82 4.99
N LEU A 280 -16.66 2.69 5.04
CA LEU A 280 -15.89 1.77 4.18
C LEU A 280 -15.73 0.38 4.79
N VAL A 281 -15.50 0.31 6.09
CA VAL A 281 -15.30 -0.94 6.82
C VAL A 281 -16.57 -1.21 7.59
N SER A 282 -17.49 -1.95 6.98
CA SER A 282 -18.77 -2.33 7.60
C SER A 282 -18.56 -2.85 9.01
N VAL A 283 -18.94 -2.05 10.01
CA VAL A 283 -18.74 -2.39 11.42
C VAL A 283 -19.77 -3.44 11.85
N ALA A 284 -19.28 -4.47 12.53
CA ALA A 284 -20.09 -5.38 13.31
C ALA A 284 -20.68 -4.65 14.53
N GLY A 285 -22.01 -4.49 14.52
CA GLY A 285 -22.85 -4.23 15.69
C GLY A 285 -22.87 -2.77 16.22
N PRO A 286 -24.06 -2.19 16.50
CA PRO A 286 -24.24 -0.79 16.91
C PRO A 286 -23.65 -0.40 18.28
N GLY A 287 -22.99 -1.30 19.01
CA GLY A 287 -22.42 -1.03 20.33
C GLY A 287 -20.93 -0.66 20.34
N THR A 288 -20.18 -1.01 19.28
CA THR A 288 -18.72 -0.86 19.24
C THR A 288 -18.29 0.56 18.84
N GLU A 289 -19.12 1.29 18.09
CA GLU A 289 -18.81 2.65 17.63
C GLU A 289 -18.63 3.64 18.78
N LYS A 290 -19.52 3.61 19.78
CA LYS A 290 -19.44 4.53 20.93
C LYS A 290 -18.18 4.31 21.76
N ILE A 291 -17.88 3.05 22.07
CA ILE A 291 -16.68 2.69 22.85
C ILE A 291 -15.42 3.07 22.06
N THR A 292 -15.41 2.84 20.74
CA THR A 292 -14.26 3.20 19.90
C THR A 292 -14.04 4.71 19.84
N ALA A 293 -15.12 5.50 19.74
CA ALA A 293 -15.04 6.96 19.74
C ALA A 293 -14.51 7.50 21.08
N GLU A 294 -15.01 6.99 22.20
CA GLU A 294 -14.55 7.40 23.54
C GLU A 294 -13.08 7.03 23.78
N VAL A 295 -12.67 5.82 23.38
CA VAL A 295 -11.26 5.40 23.48
C VAL A 295 -10.37 6.24 22.56
N ALA A 296 -10.81 6.56 21.34
CA ALA A 296 -10.06 7.41 20.41
C ALA A 296 -9.84 8.82 20.97
N ASP A 297 -10.85 9.39 21.63
CA ASP A 297 -10.75 10.71 22.27
C ASP A 297 -9.72 10.71 23.42
N VAL A 298 -9.80 9.71 24.31
CA VAL A 298 -8.82 9.54 25.41
C VAL A 298 -7.40 9.35 24.87
N MET A 299 -7.23 8.53 23.82
CA MET A 299 -5.92 8.32 23.19
C MET A 299 -5.38 9.61 22.56
N THR A 300 -6.26 10.41 21.92
CA THR A 300 -5.89 11.71 21.36
C THR A 300 -5.41 12.68 22.46
N GLN A 301 -6.12 12.70 23.59
CA GLN A 301 -5.73 13.50 24.74
C GLN A 301 -4.38 13.06 25.31
N LEU A 302 -4.14 11.75 25.44
CA LEU A 302 -2.85 11.21 25.90
C LEU A 302 -1.72 11.56 24.94
N GLU A 303 -1.90 11.42 23.62
CA GLU A 303 -0.91 11.80 22.61
C GLU A 303 -0.52 13.29 22.72
N HIS A 304 -1.48 14.17 23.00
CA HIS A 304 -1.21 15.60 23.17
C HIS A 304 -0.45 15.91 24.47
N GLN A 305 -0.73 15.19 25.55
CA GLN A 305 -0.13 15.45 26.87
C GLN A 305 1.24 14.80 27.03
N LEU A 306 1.46 13.61 26.46
CA LEU A 306 2.68 12.80 26.66
C LEU A 306 3.99 13.55 26.37
N PRO A 307 4.13 14.33 25.28
CA PRO A 307 5.37 15.07 25.00
C PRO A 307 5.69 16.14 26.05
N ARG A 308 4.70 16.60 26.83
CA ARG A 308 4.86 17.64 27.86
C ARG A 308 5.24 17.08 29.23
N LEU A 309 5.18 15.76 29.41
CA LEU A 309 5.51 15.10 30.66
C LEU A 309 7.01 14.81 30.78
N ALA A 310 7.51 14.82 32.02
CA ALA A 310 8.87 14.39 32.31
C ALA A 310 9.06 12.90 31.95
N ALA A 311 10.30 12.48 31.69
CA ALA A 311 10.58 11.09 31.32
C ALA A 311 10.07 10.08 32.37
N ASP A 312 10.25 10.38 33.65
CA ASP A 312 9.83 9.52 34.75
C ASP A 312 8.29 9.41 34.85
N ASP A 313 7.58 10.51 34.61
CA ASP A 313 6.11 10.52 34.58
C ASP A 313 5.57 9.71 33.40
N ARG A 314 6.25 9.75 32.24
CA ARG A 314 5.88 8.92 31.09
C ARG A 314 6.03 7.43 31.40
N VAL A 315 7.11 7.03 32.06
CA VAL A 315 7.32 5.63 32.48
C VAL A 315 6.24 5.21 33.47
N ARG A 316 5.97 6.03 34.50
CA ARG A 316 4.93 5.74 35.50
C ARG A 316 3.54 5.59 34.87
N ILE A 317 3.17 6.50 33.97
CA ILE A 317 1.88 6.43 33.27
C ILE A 317 1.81 5.18 32.39
N ALA A 318 2.89 4.83 31.70
CA ALA A 318 2.94 3.60 30.91
C ALA A 318 2.74 2.36 31.79
N ASP A 319 3.42 2.28 32.93
CA ASP A 319 3.31 1.18 33.89
C ASP A 319 1.89 1.06 34.49
N GLU A 320 1.19 2.18 34.68
CA GLU A 320 -0.18 2.19 35.20
C GLU A 320 -1.24 1.90 34.14
N LEU A 321 -1.11 2.47 32.93
CA LEU A 321 -2.09 2.33 31.86
C LEU A 321 -2.00 0.98 31.15
N ALA A 322 -0.78 0.43 30.96
CA ALA A 322 -0.58 -0.83 30.26
C ALA A 322 -1.41 -2.01 30.84
N PRO A 323 -1.42 -2.28 32.16
CA PRO A 323 -2.22 -3.37 32.70
C PRO A 323 -3.73 -3.11 32.61
N ARG A 324 -4.17 -1.85 32.76
CA ARG A 324 -5.60 -1.48 32.67
C ARG A 324 -6.12 -1.63 31.24
N LEU A 325 -5.36 -1.17 30.25
CA LEU A 325 -5.68 -1.36 28.84
C LEU A 325 -5.71 -2.85 28.48
N ARG A 326 -4.74 -3.63 28.97
CA ARG A 326 -4.73 -5.09 28.80
C ARG A 326 -5.99 -5.73 29.39
N ALA A 327 -6.41 -5.34 30.59
CA ALA A 327 -7.62 -5.85 31.22
C ALA A 327 -8.89 -5.51 30.43
N VAL A 328 -9.02 -4.27 29.92
CA VAL A 328 -10.15 -3.87 29.06
C VAL A 328 -10.16 -4.70 27.78
N LEU A 329 -9.01 -4.91 27.14
CA LEU A 329 -8.91 -5.75 25.95
C LEU A 329 -9.30 -7.20 26.23
N THR A 330 -8.92 -7.75 27.39
CA THR A 330 -9.36 -9.09 27.83
C THR A 330 -10.87 -9.16 28.03
N LEU A 331 -11.47 -8.19 28.71
CA LEU A 331 -12.93 -8.14 28.92
C LEU A 331 -13.70 -8.04 27.60
N LEU A 332 -13.20 -7.27 26.64
CA LEU A 332 -13.80 -7.16 25.30
C LEU A 332 -13.65 -8.46 24.49
N ALA A 333 -12.58 -9.23 24.72
CA ALA A 333 -12.39 -10.53 24.08
C ALA A 333 -13.30 -11.62 24.68
N GLU A 334 -13.60 -11.54 25.97
CA GLU A 334 -14.46 -12.49 26.69
C GLU A 334 -15.96 -12.21 26.53
N GLY A 335 -16.35 -10.94 26.31
CA GLY A 335 -17.73 -10.50 26.18
C GLY A 335 -18.38 -10.72 24.80
N ARG A 336 -17.78 -11.54 23.92
CA ARG A 336 -18.32 -11.92 22.61
C ARG A 336 -18.86 -13.35 22.61
#